data_AF-A0A6I0EW52-F1
#
_entry.id   AF-A0A6I0EW52-F1
#
_cell.length_a   1.000
_cell.length_b   1.000
_cell.length_c   1.000
_cell.angle_alpha   90.00
_cell.angle_beta   90.00
_cell.angle_gamma   90.00
#
_symmetry.space_group_name_H-M   'P 1'
#
loop_
_entity.id
_entity.type
_entity.pdbx_description
1 polymer ?
#
loop_
_entity_poly.entity_id
_entity_poly.type
_entity_poly.pdbx_seq_one_letter_code
_entity_poly.pdbx_strand_id
1 'polypeptide(L)'
;MKRFIVLLVVLVIILMSLSCISYACTSFAVYSENSIYGMNFDYPDTEIRLIIYKEEDVKALSMEFKQGDDYLPFAGMNNKGLFVATQLLYPKKPAETKLDEDEIYIGSLGALIGKYEKVEQIEKHIENKKLVNMPITIHKLFADKFGDSIIVEVGDNGNEIVKVNDDFAVMSNFSNYTFKDETYKNVSGVGADRYKIAYEYIKENFNDFNIETGWEVLKKTSQTSGSFNTQCSMIFDPQNQDIYIVVKRDFEKIWKVSLEKETIEPIKGFENSTEIKMSSNGILLSDLTSTSSNSESISAKTYSEVKSNDSAKTFYWILGIGFALIISIIIIGILKNKKSHLK
;
A
#
# COMPACT_ATOMS: atom_id res chain seq x y z
N MET A 1 37.55 16.29 -26.97
CA MET A 1 37.32 16.50 -25.51
C MET A 1 35.97 17.13 -25.18
N LYS A 2 35.64 18.36 -25.59
CA LYS A 2 34.36 19.03 -25.21
C LYS A 2 33.10 18.21 -25.54
N ARG A 3 33.04 17.58 -26.73
CA ARG A 3 31.90 16.72 -27.13
C ARG A 3 31.76 15.44 -26.27
N PHE A 4 32.86 14.90 -25.77
CA PHE A 4 32.86 13.69 -24.94
C PHE A 4 32.38 13.99 -23.51
N ILE A 5 32.77 15.15 -22.97
CA ILE A 5 32.29 15.64 -21.67
C ILE A 5 30.78 15.93 -21.72
N VAL A 6 30.29 16.53 -22.82
CA VAL A 6 28.84 16.77 -23.01
C VAL A 6 28.06 15.44 -23.08
N LEU A 7 28.56 14.45 -23.82
CA LEU A 7 27.92 13.12 -23.88
C LEU A 7 27.91 12.42 -22.51
N LEU A 8 29.00 12.52 -21.75
CA LEU A 8 29.07 11.95 -20.40
C LEU A 8 28.10 12.65 -19.45
N VAL A 9 28.01 13.97 -19.49
CA VAL A 9 27.06 14.75 -18.67
C VAL A 9 25.61 14.44 -19.05
N VAL A 10 25.30 14.33 -20.35
CA VAL A 10 23.96 13.93 -20.82
C VAL A 10 23.64 12.50 -20.39
N LEU A 11 24.59 11.57 -20.47
CA LEU A 11 24.41 10.20 -20.01
C LEU A 11 24.17 10.14 -18.49
N VAL A 12 24.93 10.90 -17.70
CA VAL A 12 24.73 11.01 -16.25
C VAL A 12 23.38 11.63 -15.92
N ILE A 13 22.95 12.67 -16.64
CA ILE A 13 21.62 13.27 -16.46
C ILE A 13 20.52 12.28 -16.85
N ILE A 14 20.68 11.52 -17.95
CA ILE A 14 19.74 10.48 -18.36
C ILE A 14 19.68 9.37 -17.30
N LEU A 15 20.82 8.88 -16.81
CA LEU A 15 20.91 7.88 -15.75
C LEU A 15 20.34 8.38 -14.41
N MET A 16 20.49 9.67 -14.09
CA MET A 16 19.86 10.28 -12.91
C MET A 16 18.36 10.52 -13.10
N SER A 17 17.90 10.79 -14.32
CA SER A 17 16.47 10.91 -14.67
C SER A 17 15.77 9.56 -14.83
N LEU A 18 16.53 8.48 -14.94
CA LEU A 18 16.09 7.09 -14.83
C LEU A 18 15.93 6.65 -13.37
N SER A 19 15.97 7.57 -12.40
CA SER A 19 15.43 7.32 -11.07
C SER A 19 13.96 6.91 -11.24
N CYS A 20 13.75 5.59 -11.31
CA CYS A 20 12.44 4.99 -11.44
C CYS A 20 11.58 5.61 -10.35
N ILE A 21 10.49 6.27 -10.75
CA ILE A 21 9.49 6.70 -9.79
C ILE A 21 8.97 5.41 -9.16
N SER A 22 9.43 5.13 -7.95
CA SER A 22 9.15 3.86 -7.29
C SER A 22 7.78 3.94 -6.63
N TYR A 23 6.73 3.72 -7.43
CA TYR A 23 5.35 3.54 -6.99
C TYR A 23 5.22 2.13 -6.42
N ALA A 24 5.59 1.94 -5.16
CA ALA A 24 5.90 0.58 -4.79
C ALA A 24 5.68 0.34 -3.31
N CYS A 25 4.57 -0.30 -2.91
CA CYS A 25 4.32 -0.87 -1.58
C CYS A 25 4.90 -2.31 -1.53
N THR A 26 5.09 -2.89 -0.35
CA THR A 26 5.38 -4.33 -0.22
C THR A 26 4.50 -4.89 0.87
N SER A 27 3.86 -6.04 0.63
CA SER A 27 3.20 -6.81 1.66
C SER A 27 3.62 -8.27 1.62
N PHE A 28 3.40 -8.98 2.72
CA PHE A 28 3.65 -10.41 2.83
C PHE A 28 2.67 -11.06 3.79
N ALA A 29 2.53 -12.38 3.64
CA ALA A 29 1.94 -13.28 4.61
C ALA A 29 2.84 -14.49 4.77
N VAL A 30 3.22 -14.85 6.00
CA VAL A 30 4.13 -15.97 6.30
C VAL A 30 3.45 -16.93 7.26
N TYR A 31 3.53 -18.23 6.96
CA TYR A 31 2.94 -19.31 7.75
C TYR A 31 4.04 -20.21 8.32
N SER A 32 4.79 -19.69 9.31
CA SER A 32 5.80 -20.46 10.05
C SER A 32 5.16 -21.17 11.25
N GLU A 33 5.79 -21.11 12.44
CA GLU A 33 5.15 -21.51 13.70
C GLU A 33 3.87 -20.72 13.97
N ASN A 34 3.86 -19.42 13.64
CA ASN A 34 2.68 -18.56 13.71
C ASN A 34 2.48 -17.84 12.37
N SER A 35 1.23 -17.46 12.07
CA SER A 35 0.96 -16.64 10.90
C SER A 35 1.36 -15.20 11.20
N ILE A 36 2.18 -14.59 10.35
CA ILE A 36 2.54 -13.17 10.48
C ILE A 36 2.34 -12.48 9.14
N TYR A 37 1.62 -11.36 9.15
CA TYR A 37 1.41 -10.55 7.95
C TYR A 37 2.08 -9.20 8.10
N GLY A 38 2.46 -8.59 6.99
CA GLY A 38 3.08 -7.28 7.04
C GLY A 38 2.85 -6.47 5.78
N MET A 39 2.94 -5.15 5.92
CA MET A 39 2.89 -4.24 4.79
C MET A 39 3.63 -2.93 5.06
N ASN A 40 4.40 -2.48 4.07
CA ASN A 40 4.86 -1.11 3.92
C ASN A 40 3.86 -0.32 3.06
N PHE A 41 3.41 0.82 3.59
CA PHE A 41 2.61 1.79 2.84
C PHE A 41 3.50 2.90 2.30
N ASP A 42 3.79 2.80 1.00
CA ASP A 42 4.70 3.67 0.26
C ASP A 42 3.88 4.62 -0.62
N TYR A 43 3.69 5.85 -0.14
CA TYR A 43 2.77 6.81 -0.74
C TYR A 43 3.22 8.26 -0.46
N PRO A 44 2.85 9.26 -1.29
CA PRO A 44 3.12 10.66 -0.98
C PRO A 44 2.47 11.05 0.34
N ASP A 45 3.12 11.97 1.06
CA ASP A 45 2.71 12.39 2.40
C ASP A 45 1.21 12.69 2.45
N THR A 46 0.49 11.94 3.29
CA THR A 46 -0.95 12.09 3.48
C THR A 46 -1.34 11.62 4.88
N GLU A 47 -2.48 12.10 5.37
CA GLU A 47 -3.00 11.67 6.66
C GLU A 47 -3.45 10.21 6.58
N ILE A 48 -3.18 9.45 7.64
CA ILE A 48 -3.61 8.07 7.78
C ILE A 48 -4.51 7.95 9.00
N ARG A 49 -5.64 7.26 8.84
CA ARG A 49 -6.62 6.97 9.88
C ARG A 49 -6.63 5.48 10.20
N LEU A 50 -6.63 5.16 11.49
CA LEU A 50 -6.85 3.83 12.03
C LEU A 50 -8.28 3.78 12.58
N ILE A 51 -9.11 2.85 12.11
CA ILE A 51 -10.50 2.73 12.55
C ILE A 51 -10.87 1.26 12.74
N ILE A 52 -11.59 0.95 13.83
CA ILE A 52 -12.14 -0.39 14.07
C ILE A 52 -13.62 -0.35 13.68
N TYR A 53 -13.96 -1.05 12.60
CA TYR A 53 -15.33 -1.34 12.21
C TYR A 53 -15.85 -2.54 12.99
N LYS A 54 -17.15 -2.54 13.27
CA LYS A 54 -17.83 -3.60 14.00
C LYS A 54 -19.10 -3.99 13.25
N GLU A 55 -19.18 -5.24 12.86
CA GLU A 55 -20.37 -5.83 12.23
C GLU A 55 -20.58 -7.21 12.86
N GLU A 56 -21.74 -7.42 13.47
CA GLU A 56 -22.06 -8.64 14.23
C GLU A 56 -20.96 -9.00 15.26
N ASP A 57 -20.30 -10.15 15.10
CA ASP A 57 -19.20 -10.63 15.96
C ASP A 57 -17.80 -10.34 15.39
N VAL A 58 -17.73 -9.62 14.26
CA VAL A 58 -16.49 -9.24 13.58
C VAL A 58 -16.08 -7.83 13.98
N LYS A 59 -14.82 -7.70 14.45
CA LYS A 59 -14.14 -6.42 14.64
C LYS A 59 -13.01 -6.34 13.62
N ALA A 60 -13.02 -5.36 12.75
CA ALA A 60 -12.02 -5.20 11.69
C ALA A 60 -11.29 -3.86 11.83
N LEU A 61 -9.97 -3.89 12.01
CA LEU A 61 -9.14 -2.70 11.83
C LEU A 61 -9.04 -2.42 10.33
N SER A 62 -9.35 -1.18 9.94
CA SER A 62 -9.04 -0.62 8.63
C SER A 62 -8.01 0.49 8.83
N MET A 63 -6.97 0.45 8.01
CA MET A 63 -6.02 1.52 7.84
C MET A 63 -6.30 2.22 6.53
N GLU A 64 -6.50 3.53 6.62
CA GLU A 64 -7.03 4.31 5.51
C GLU A 64 -6.17 5.54 5.30
N PHE A 65 -5.91 5.90 4.04
CA PHE A 65 -5.20 7.13 3.72
C PHE A 65 -6.17 8.16 3.16
N LYS A 66 -5.92 9.43 3.46
CA LYS A 66 -6.73 10.52 2.95
C LYS A 66 -6.46 10.74 1.46
N GLN A 67 -7.52 10.76 0.65
CA GLN A 67 -7.48 11.13 -0.76
C GLN A 67 -8.65 12.06 -1.08
N GLY A 68 -8.34 13.34 -1.31
CA GLY A 68 -9.37 14.37 -1.45
C GLY A 68 -10.14 14.52 -0.14
N ASP A 69 -11.46 14.38 -0.22
CA ASP A 69 -12.37 14.44 0.93
C ASP A 69 -12.63 13.06 1.57
N ASP A 70 -12.16 11.98 0.92
CA ASP A 70 -12.41 10.60 1.33
C ASP A 70 -11.21 9.96 2.05
N TYR A 71 -11.48 8.88 2.76
CA TYR A 71 -10.47 7.96 3.30
C TYR A 71 -10.61 6.62 2.59
N LEU A 72 -9.51 6.15 2.00
CA LEU A 72 -9.50 4.90 1.26
C LEU A 72 -8.71 3.82 2.01
N PRO A 73 -9.29 2.62 2.21
CA PRO A 73 -8.62 1.54 2.91
C PRO A 73 -7.48 0.96 2.07
N PHE A 74 -6.35 0.71 2.71
CA PHE A 74 -5.19 0.08 2.08
C PHE A 74 -4.70 -1.18 2.80
N ALA A 75 -4.98 -1.33 4.09
CA ALA A 75 -4.66 -2.53 4.85
C ALA A 75 -5.69 -2.75 5.95
N GLY A 76 -5.85 -4.00 6.38
CA GLY A 76 -6.70 -4.32 7.52
C GLY A 76 -6.62 -5.77 7.93
N MET A 77 -7.06 -6.04 9.16
CA MET A 77 -7.23 -7.39 9.69
C MET A 77 -8.42 -7.40 10.65
N ASN A 78 -9.16 -8.51 10.67
CA ASN A 78 -10.23 -8.70 11.65
C ASN A 78 -9.83 -9.60 12.83
N ASN A 79 -10.68 -9.61 13.86
CA ASN A 79 -10.54 -10.45 15.06
C ASN A 79 -10.68 -11.96 14.77
N LYS A 80 -11.02 -12.34 13.54
CA LYS A 80 -11.00 -13.73 13.08
C LYS A 80 -9.67 -14.10 12.42
N GLY A 81 -8.79 -13.14 12.16
CA GLY A 81 -7.48 -13.35 11.56
C GLY A 81 -7.45 -13.24 10.04
N LEU A 82 -8.52 -12.74 9.40
CA LEU A 82 -8.52 -12.46 7.96
C LEU A 82 -7.90 -11.08 7.71
N PHE A 83 -6.82 -11.08 6.95
CA PHE A 83 -6.02 -9.92 6.56
C PHE A 83 -6.26 -9.54 5.09
N VAL A 84 -6.13 -8.24 4.80
CA VAL A 84 -6.06 -7.71 3.45
C VAL A 84 -4.98 -6.62 3.34
N ALA A 85 -4.18 -6.66 2.28
CA ALA A 85 -3.36 -5.56 1.80
C ALA A 85 -3.77 -5.18 0.38
N THR A 86 -3.89 -3.87 0.11
CA THR A 86 -4.23 -3.32 -1.21
C THR A 86 -3.07 -2.48 -1.73
N GLN A 87 -2.61 -2.80 -2.93
CA GLN A 87 -1.47 -2.12 -3.56
C GLN A 87 -1.81 -1.71 -4.99
N LEU A 88 -1.19 -0.64 -5.47
CA LEU A 88 -1.26 -0.27 -6.89
C LEU A 88 -0.63 -1.37 -7.75
N LEU A 89 -1.30 -1.76 -8.83
CA LEU A 89 -0.80 -2.76 -9.76
C LEU A 89 -0.31 -2.08 -11.05
N TYR A 90 0.90 -2.41 -11.48
CA TYR A 90 1.51 -1.99 -12.73
C TYR A 90 1.81 -3.18 -13.66
N PRO A 91 1.70 -3.02 -14.99
CA PRO A 91 1.22 -1.81 -15.68
C PRO A 91 -0.25 -1.52 -15.40
N LYS A 92 -0.64 -0.24 -15.52
CA LYS A 92 -2.05 0.15 -15.35
C LYS A 92 -2.90 -0.54 -16.41
N LYS A 93 -4.00 -1.17 -15.97
CA LYS A 93 -5.01 -1.77 -16.83
C LYS A 93 -6.19 -0.80 -17.01
N PRO A 94 -6.97 -0.90 -18.11
CA PRO A 94 -8.16 -0.09 -18.31
C PRO A 94 -9.13 -0.19 -17.14
N ALA A 95 -9.81 0.92 -16.86
CA ALA A 95 -10.81 1.04 -15.82
C ALA A 95 -12.21 0.91 -16.42
N GLU A 96 -13.11 0.28 -15.67
CA GLU A 96 -14.53 0.27 -15.99
C GLU A 96 -15.25 1.38 -15.23
N THR A 97 -16.25 1.98 -15.88
CA THR A 97 -17.05 3.08 -15.30
C THR A 97 -18.45 2.64 -14.90
N LYS A 98 -18.86 1.44 -15.35
CA LYS A 98 -20.13 0.80 -15.08
C LYS A 98 -19.88 -0.69 -14.92
N LEU A 99 -20.67 -1.32 -14.06
CA LEU A 99 -20.64 -2.76 -13.85
C LEU A 99 -21.79 -3.39 -14.63
N ASP A 100 -21.51 -4.53 -15.25
CA ASP A 100 -22.55 -5.49 -15.62
C ASP A 100 -23.02 -6.29 -14.38
N GLU A 101 -24.11 -7.07 -14.51
CA GLU A 101 -24.77 -7.75 -13.37
C GLU A 101 -23.85 -8.77 -12.65
N ASP A 102 -22.97 -9.41 -13.39
CA ASP A 102 -21.98 -10.37 -12.94
C ASP A 102 -20.62 -9.74 -12.64
N GLU A 103 -20.49 -8.42 -12.68
CA GLU A 103 -19.24 -7.71 -12.39
C GLU A 103 -19.21 -7.08 -11.00
N ILE A 104 -18.02 -7.05 -10.41
CA ILE A 104 -17.76 -6.32 -9.16
C ILE A 104 -16.41 -5.59 -9.26
N TYR A 105 -16.33 -4.39 -8.69
CA TYR A 105 -15.05 -3.70 -8.58
C TYR A 105 -14.12 -4.44 -7.63
N ILE A 106 -12.87 -4.68 -8.04
CA ILE A 106 -11.87 -5.28 -7.16
C ILE A 106 -11.67 -4.49 -5.85
N GLY A 107 -11.90 -3.16 -5.88
CA GLY A 107 -11.82 -2.30 -4.70
C GLY A 107 -12.78 -2.69 -3.57
N SER A 108 -13.97 -3.20 -3.90
CA SER A 108 -14.99 -3.55 -2.89
C SER A 108 -14.61 -4.78 -2.06
N LEU A 109 -13.73 -5.64 -2.57
CA LEU A 109 -13.32 -6.87 -1.88
C LEU A 109 -12.66 -6.60 -0.52
N GLY A 110 -12.05 -5.42 -0.33
CA GLY A 110 -11.43 -5.06 0.95
C GLY A 110 -12.43 -5.03 2.11
N ALA A 111 -13.68 -4.65 1.85
CA ALA A 111 -14.73 -4.60 2.87
C ALA A 111 -15.14 -6.00 3.37
N LEU A 112 -14.81 -7.06 2.64
CA LEU A 112 -15.18 -8.43 3.02
C LEU A 112 -14.51 -8.91 4.31
N ILE A 113 -13.41 -8.27 4.74
CA ILE A 113 -12.83 -8.53 6.07
C ILE A 113 -13.78 -8.14 7.22
N GLY A 114 -14.79 -7.30 6.97
CA GLY A 114 -15.84 -7.00 7.95
C GLY A 114 -16.82 -8.15 8.17
N LYS A 115 -16.78 -9.19 7.32
CA LYS A 115 -17.79 -10.26 7.30
C LYS A 115 -17.20 -11.67 7.31
N TYR A 116 -16.05 -11.87 6.68
CA TYR A 116 -15.48 -13.21 6.47
C TYR A 116 -14.31 -13.50 7.41
N GLU A 117 -14.07 -14.78 7.64
CA GLU A 117 -12.97 -15.28 8.48
C GLU A 117 -11.89 -16.00 7.65
N LYS A 118 -12.26 -16.53 6.48
CA LYS A 118 -11.38 -17.37 5.66
C LYS A 118 -11.21 -16.83 4.25
N VAL A 119 -10.04 -17.10 3.68
CA VAL A 119 -9.73 -16.83 2.27
C VAL A 119 -10.68 -17.59 1.34
N GLU A 120 -11.04 -18.83 1.66
CA GLU A 120 -12.02 -19.62 0.90
C GLU A 120 -13.36 -18.87 0.69
N GLN A 121 -13.81 -18.07 1.68
CA GLN A 121 -15.04 -17.29 1.55
C GLN A 121 -14.89 -16.13 0.56
N ILE A 122 -13.69 -15.55 0.45
CA ILE A 122 -13.36 -14.55 -0.57
C ILE A 122 -13.40 -15.22 -1.95
N GLU A 123 -12.77 -16.37 -2.10
CA GLU A 123 -12.77 -17.12 -3.37
C GLU A 123 -14.18 -17.45 -3.83
N LYS A 124 -15.01 -18.00 -2.92
CA LYS A 124 -16.42 -18.30 -3.21
C LYS A 124 -17.24 -17.06 -3.56
N HIS A 125 -16.93 -15.91 -2.96
CA HIS A 125 -17.61 -14.66 -3.27
C HIS A 125 -17.33 -14.19 -4.72
N ILE A 126 -16.13 -14.47 -5.24
CA ILE A 126 -15.70 -14.04 -6.58
C ILE A 126 -15.81 -15.14 -7.64
N GLU A 127 -16.13 -16.38 -7.27
CA GLU A 127 -16.17 -17.55 -8.16
C GLU A 127 -17.04 -17.33 -9.42
N ASN A 128 -18.20 -16.70 -9.24
CA ASN A 128 -19.16 -16.43 -10.32
C ASN A 128 -19.27 -14.95 -10.64
N LYS A 129 -18.24 -14.15 -10.34
CA LYS A 129 -18.20 -12.72 -10.59
C LYS A 129 -16.92 -12.36 -11.34
N LYS A 130 -17.03 -11.50 -12.35
CA LYS A 130 -15.88 -10.93 -13.02
C LYS A 130 -15.41 -9.69 -12.26
N LEU A 131 -14.13 -9.68 -11.89
CA LEU A 131 -13.50 -8.53 -11.28
C LEU A 131 -13.17 -7.49 -12.36
N VAL A 132 -13.47 -6.22 -12.07
CA VAL A 132 -13.09 -5.10 -12.92
C VAL A 132 -12.34 -4.02 -12.15
N ASN A 133 -11.49 -3.28 -12.86
CA ASN A 133 -10.74 -2.18 -12.27
C ASN A 133 -11.62 -0.96 -12.08
N MET A 134 -11.37 -0.25 -10.98
CA MET A 134 -11.76 1.14 -10.83
C MET A 134 -10.81 2.04 -11.65
N PRO A 135 -10.97 3.37 -11.70
CA PRO A 135 -9.99 4.30 -12.28
C PRO A 135 -8.55 4.20 -11.75
N ILE A 136 -8.33 3.35 -10.74
CA ILE A 136 -7.04 2.96 -10.19
C ILE A 136 -6.90 1.45 -10.33
N THR A 137 -5.83 1.01 -11.00
CA THR A 137 -5.46 -0.42 -11.08
C THR A 137 -4.82 -0.85 -9.77
N ILE A 138 -5.43 -1.83 -9.11
CA ILE A 138 -4.98 -2.36 -7.83
C ILE A 138 -5.03 -3.89 -7.85
N HIS A 139 -4.33 -4.49 -6.90
CA HIS A 139 -4.49 -5.89 -6.54
C HIS A 139 -4.52 -6.04 -5.01
N LYS A 140 -4.96 -7.20 -4.55
CA LYS A 140 -5.15 -7.46 -3.12
C LYS A 140 -4.51 -8.77 -2.72
N LEU A 141 -3.76 -8.75 -1.63
CA LEU A 141 -3.32 -9.93 -0.90
C LEU A 141 -4.32 -10.14 0.22
N PHE A 142 -5.01 -11.28 0.20
CA PHE A 142 -5.77 -11.79 1.34
C PHE A 142 -5.01 -12.94 1.98
N ALA A 143 -5.05 -13.02 3.30
CA ALA A 143 -4.44 -14.09 4.07
C ALA A 143 -5.31 -14.39 5.29
N ASP A 144 -5.52 -15.64 5.64
CA ASP A 144 -6.15 -16.02 6.90
C ASP A 144 -5.19 -16.77 7.82
N LYS A 145 -5.57 -16.87 9.09
CA LYS A 145 -4.75 -17.51 10.14
C LYS A 145 -4.65 -19.03 10.01
N PHE A 146 -5.36 -19.63 9.05
CA PHE A 146 -5.43 -21.08 8.87
C PHE A 146 -4.41 -21.62 7.87
N GLY A 147 -3.61 -20.75 7.24
CA GLY A 147 -2.55 -21.14 6.31
C GLY A 147 -2.81 -20.75 4.85
N ASP A 148 -3.98 -20.17 4.55
CA ASP A 148 -4.38 -19.86 3.18
C ASP A 148 -4.17 -18.37 2.85
N SER A 149 -3.59 -18.10 1.68
CA SER A 149 -3.53 -16.75 1.10
C SER A 149 -3.79 -16.75 -0.40
N ILE A 150 -4.35 -15.64 -0.88
CA ILE A 150 -4.55 -15.38 -2.31
C ILE A 150 -4.10 -13.96 -2.66
N ILE A 151 -3.47 -13.82 -3.82
CA ILE A 151 -3.33 -12.54 -4.50
C ILE A 151 -4.35 -12.50 -5.63
N VAL A 152 -5.20 -11.48 -5.61
CA VAL A 152 -6.31 -11.30 -6.55
C VAL A 152 -6.03 -10.09 -7.45
N GLU A 153 -6.06 -10.34 -8.76
CA GLU A 153 -5.80 -9.39 -9.84
C GLU A 153 -6.95 -9.43 -10.85
N VAL A 154 -7.22 -8.30 -11.51
CA VAL A 154 -8.15 -8.23 -12.64
C VAL A 154 -7.43 -8.72 -13.89
N GLY A 155 -7.91 -9.79 -14.52
CA GLY A 155 -7.37 -10.31 -15.78
C GLY A 155 -8.23 -10.02 -17.00
N ASP A 156 -7.65 -10.19 -18.17
CA ASP A 156 -8.33 -9.90 -19.45
C ASP A 156 -9.41 -10.94 -19.79
N ASN A 157 -9.20 -12.19 -19.36
CA ASN A 157 -10.07 -13.34 -19.68
C ASN A 157 -10.72 -13.97 -18.43
N GLY A 158 -10.69 -13.26 -17.30
CA GLY A 158 -11.18 -13.75 -16.01
C GLY A 158 -10.34 -13.24 -14.85
N ASN A 159 -10.71 -13.65 -13.63
CA ASN A 159 -9.99 -13.26 -12.43
C ASN A 159 -8.64 -13.95 -12.39
N GLU A 160 -7.58 -13.17 -12.17
CA GLU A 160 -6.21 -13.65 -12.04
C GLU A 160 -5.93 -13.89 -10.55
N ILE A 161 -5.85 -15.16 -10.14
CA ILE A 161 -5.69 -15.54 -8.74
C ILE A 161 -4.40 -16.36 -8.59
N VAL A 162 -3.53 -15.91 -7.69
CA VAL A 162 -2.36 -16.68 -7.23
C VAL A 162 -2.66 -17.19 -5.84
N LYS A 163 -2.73 -18.51 -5.66
CA LYS A 163 -2.93 -19.14 -4.35
C LYS A 163 -1.59 -19.54 -3.75
N VAL A 164 -1.45 -19.33 -2.45
CA VAL A 164 -0.32 -19.83 -1.66
C VAL A 164 -0.88 -20.45 -0.38
N ASN A 165 -0.52 -21.72 -0.16
CA ASN A 165 -0.96 -22.50 0.99
C ASN A 165 0.27 -22.97 1.76
N ASP A 166 0.26 -22.82 3.09
CA ASP A 166 1.24 -23.39 4.03
C ASP A 166 2.73 -23.01 3.78
N ASP A 167 3.00 -21.85 3.18
CA ASP A 167 4.35 -21.29 2.98
C ASP A 167 4.36 -19.77 3.25
N PHE A 168 4.68 -18.94 2.25
CA PHE A 168 4.52 -17.50 2.36
C PHE A 168 4.20 -16.84 1.01
N ALA A 169 3.40 -15.78 1.07
CA ALA A 169 3.10 -14.91 -0.06
C ALA A 169 3.85 -13.58 0.09
N VAL A 170 4.31 -13.02 -1.03
CA VAL A 170 4.83 -11.65 -1.11
C VAL A 170 4.09 -10.94 -2.24
N MET A 171 3.71 -9.68 -2.02
CA MET A 171 3.07 -8.85 -3.04
C MET A 171 3.73 -7.48 -3.10
N SER A 172 4.05 -7.06 -4.32
CA SER A 172 4.64 -5.76 -4.62
C SER A 172 3.73 -5.03 -5.60
N ASN A 173 4.21 -4.39 -6.66
CA ASN A 173 3.38 -3.54 -7.54
C ASN A 173 3.44 -3.98 -9.00
N PHE A 174 3.87 -5.22 -9.25
CA PHE A 174 3.76 -5.90 -10.53
C PHE A 174 2.70 -7.01 -10.43
N SER A 175 2.28 -7.56 -11.57
CA SER A 175 1.34 -8.68 -11.59
C SER A 175 2.00 -9.96 -11.10
N ASN A 176 1.60 -10.43 -9.92
CA ASN A 176 2.04 -11.70 -9.38
C ASN A 176 1.57 -12.86 -10.27
N TYR A 177 0.38 -12.75 -10.87
CA TYR A 177 -0.16 -13.79 -11.74
C TYR A 177 0.70 -14.01 -12.99
N THR A 178 1.26 -12.94 -13.56
CA THR A 178 2.16 -13.02 -14.73
C THR A 178 3.41 -13.86 -14.45
N PHE A 179 3.89 -13.89 -13.21
CA PHE A 179 5.11 -14.61 -12.80
C PHE A 179 4.83 -15.84 -11.93
N LYS A 180 3.58 -16.33 -11.86
CA LYS A 180 3.21 -17.42 -10.93
C LYS A 180 3.96 -18.73 -11.15
N ASP A 181 4.40 -18.98 -12.39
CA ASP A 181 5.14 -20.18 -12.81
C ASP A 181 6.66 -19.91 -12.96
N GLU A 182 7.10 -18.71 -12.58
CA GLU A 182 8.50 -18.28 -12.68
C GLU A 182 9.19 -18.28 -11.31
N THR A 183 10.51 -18.34 -11.32
CA THR A 183 11.27 -18.13 -10.07
C THR A 183 11.19 -16.67 -9.65
N TYR A 184 11.17 -16.39 -8.33
CA TYR A 184 11.18 -15.01 -7.80
C TYR A 184 12.36 -14.18 -8.35
N LYS A 185 13.47 -14.81 -8.75
CA LYS A 185 14.63 -14.15 -9.35
C LYS A 185 14.33 -13.54 -10.73
N ASN A 186 13.39 -14.11 -11.47
CA ASN A 186 12.99 -13.68 -12.81
C ASN A 186 11.91 -12.60 -12.82
N VAL A 187 11.29 -12.32 -11.66
CA VAL A 187 10.31 -11.26 -11.51
C VAL A 187 10.88 -9.91 -11.96
N SER A 188 10.06 -9.14 -12.68
CA SER A 188 10.42 -7.81 -13.15
C SER A 188 9.21 -6.88 -13.10
N GLY A 189 9.45 -5.58 -13.26
CA GLY A 189 8.42 -4.55 -13.15
C GLY A 189 8.56 -3.71 -11.88
N VAL A 190 7.53 -2.92 -11.59
CA VAL A 190 7.55 -1.94 -10.50
C VAL A 190 7.60 -2.65 -9.16
N GLY A 191 8.63 -2.34 -8.37
CA GLY A 191 8.85 -2.94 -7.05
C GLY A 191 9.37 -4.38 -7.05
N ALA A 192 9.83 -4.90 -8.21
CA ALA A 192 10.42 -6.24 -8.31
C ALA A 192 11.68 -6.42 -7.44
N ASP A 193 12.45 -5.35 -7.24
CA ASP A 193 13.61 -5.31 -6.34
C ASP A 193 13.22 -5.58 -4.89
N ARG A 194 12.24 -4.85 -4.37
CA ARG A 194 11.73 -5.01 -3.00
C ARG A 194 11.04 -6.35 -2.80
N TYR A 195 10.32 -6.83 -3.81
CA TYR A 195 9.76 -8.18 -3.81
C TYR A 195 10.85 -9.24 -3.64
N LYS A 196 11.94 -9.17 -4.43
CA LYS A 196 13.05 -10.12 -4.34
C LYS A 196 13.74 -10.05 -2.97
N ILE A 197 13.93 -8.85 -2.43
CA ILE A 197 14.51 -8.65 -1.10
C ILE A 197 13.63 -9.29 -0.01
N ALA A 198 12.32 -9.02 -0.02
CA ALA A 198 11.39 -9.64 0.92
C ALA A 198 11.37 -11.16 0.77
N TYR A 199 11.23 -11.65 -0.47
CA TYR A 199 11.15 -13.07 -0.76
C TYR A 199 12.40 -13.83 -0.29
N GLU A 200 13.59 -13.33 -0.63
CA GLU A 200 14.86 -13.96 -0.20
C GLU A 200 14.97 -13.96 1.33
N TYR A 201 14.72 -12.82 1.97
CA TYR A 201 14.87 -12.70 3.42
C TYR A 201 13.86 -13.58 4.19
N ILE A 202 12.60 -13.62 3.75
CA ILE A 202 11.59 -14.51 4.34
C ILE A 202 12.03 -15.96 4.16
N LYS A 203 12.42 -16.35 2.95
CA LYS A 203 12.86 -17.72 2.65
C LYS A 203 14.04 -18.17 3.51
N GLU A 204 15.04 -17.31 3.69
CA GLU A 204 16.23 -17.62 4.50
C GLU A 204 15.92 -17.74 6.00
N ASN A 205 14.83 -17.11 6.47
CA ASN A 205 14.46 -17.04 7.89
C ASN A 205 13.10 -17.72 8.19
N PHE A 206 12.59 -18.55 7.27
CA PHE A 206 11.20 -19.05 7.31
C PHE A 206 10.89 -19.82 8.60
N ASN A 207 11.76 -20.75 8.99
CA ASN A 207 11.53 -21.62 10.14
C ASN A 207 11.45 -20.86 11.47
N ASP A 208 12.14 -19.70 11.57
CA ASP A 208 12.21 -18.87 12.77
C ASP A 208 11.42 -17.56 12.60
N PHE A 209 10.52 -17.50 11.60
CA PHE A 209 9.84 -16.26 11.25
C PHE A 209 8.84 -15.84 12.35
N ASN A 210 9.03 -14.62 12.84
CA ASN A 210 8.28 -13.96 13.93
C ASN A 210 8.15 -12.45 13.67
N ILE A 211 7.59 -11.70 14.63
CA ILE A 211 7.39 -10.25 14.54
C ILE A 211 8.71 -9.51 14.25
N GLU A 212 9.80 -9.87 14.93
CA GLU A 212 11.12 -9.24 14.75
C GLU A 212 11.65 -9.45 13.33
N THR A 213 11.57 -10.68 12.80
CA THR A 213 11.95 -10.94 11.40
C THR A 213 11.03 -10.21 10.42
N GLY A 214 9.74 -10.09 10.73
CA GLY A 214 8.79 -9.30 9.95
C GLY A 214 9.20 -7.83 9.89
N TRP A 215 9.64 -7.24 11.00
CA TRP A 215 10.18 -5.89 11.00
C TRP A 215 11.44 -5.75 10.15
N GLU A 216 12.32 -6.74 10.14
CA GLU A 216 13.50 -6.73 9.27
C GLU A 216 13.12 -6.78 7.78
N VAL A 217 12.09 -7.55 7.39
CA VAL A 217 11.54 -7.50 6.02
C VAL A 217 11.07 -6.09 5.67
N LEU A 218 10.26 -5.47 6.54
CA LEU A 218 9.71 -4.14 6.30
C LEU A 218 10.79 -3.05 6.28
N LYS A 219 11.81 -3.13 7.14
CA LYS A 219 12.97 -2.24 7.10
C LYS A 219 13.71 -2.34 5.77
N LYS A 220 14.05 -3.57 5.34
CA LYS A 220 14.81 -3.83 4.11
C LYS A 220 14.07 -3.43 2.85
N THR A 221 12.74 -3.45 2.89
CA THR A 221 11.88 -3.06 1.77
C THR A 221 11.29 -1.66 1.91
N SER A 222 11.68 -0.91 2.94
CA SER A 222 11.22 0.47 3.12
C SER A 222 11.85 1.41 2.09
N GLN A 223 11.04 2.30 1.55
CA GLN A 223 11.47 3.33 0.63
C GLN A 223 11.88 4.58 1.40
N THR A 224 13.11 5.06 1.17
CA THR A 224 13.72 6.21 1.88
C THR A 224 13.88 7.46 1.01
N SER A 225 13.61 7.37 -0.29
CA SER A 225 13.81 8.45 -1.24
C SER A 225 12.69 8.53 -2.28
N GLY A 226 12.63 9.66 -2.98
CA GLY A 226 11.59 9.93 -3.97
C GLY A 226 10.27 10.42 -3.36
N SER A 227 9.22 10.46 -4.19
CA SER A 227 7.91 10.98 -3.80
C SER A 227 7.02 9.95 -3.07
N PHE A 228 7.47 8.70 -2.94
CA PHE A 228 6.71 7.57 -2.40
C PHE A 228 7.47 6.95 -1.22
N ASN A 229 7.77 7.77 -0.24
CA ASN A 229 8.42 7.34 1.00
C ASN A 229 7.51 6.41 1.81
N THR A 230 8.08 5.43 2.51
CA THR A 230 7.31 4.63 3.48
C THR A 230 6.78 5.55 4.58
N GLN A 231 5.47 5.72 4.62
CA GLN A 231 4.81 6.53 5.64
C GLN A 231 4.52 5.73 6.89
N CYS A 232 4.20 4.45 6.70
CA CYS A 232 3.80 3.55 7.75
C CYS A 232 4.21 2.12 7.37
N SER A 233 4.67 1.36 8.37
CA SER A 233 4.98 -0.06 8.27
C SER A 233 4.16 -0.77 9.33
N MET A 234 3.51 -1.88 8.97
CA MET A 234 2.69 -2.64 9.92
C MET A 234 2.97 -4.13 9.90
N ILE A 235 2.92 -4.73 11.09
CA ILE A 235 2.91 -6.17 11.30
C ILE A 235 1.56 -6.55 11.93
N PHE A 236 0.96 -7.62 11.44
CA PHE A 236 -0.32 -8.14 11.93
C PHE A 236 -0.07 -9.53 12.53
N ASP A 237 -0.50 -9.70 13.77
CA ASP A 237 -0.50 -10.96 14.51
C ASP A 237 -1.95 -11.43 14.66
N PRO A 238 -2.43 -12.30 13.77
CA PRO A 238 -3.81 -12.78 13.79
C PRO A 238 -4.11 -13.73 14.94
N GLN A 239 -3.10 -14.36 15.56
CA GLN A 239 -3.27 -15.23 16.72
C GLN A 239 -3.64 -14.40 17.96
N ASN A 240 -2.91 -13.30 18.18
CA ASN A 240 -3.14 -12.40 19.30
C ASN A 240 -4.13 -11.26 18.99
N GLN A 241 -4.57 -11.13 17.74
CA GLN A 241 -5.46 -10.06 17.25
C GLN A 241 -4.85 -8.66 17.48
N ASP A 242 -3.52 -8.58 17.39
CA ASP A 242 -2.74 -7.39 17.61
C ASP A 242 -2.13 -6.92 16.28
N ILE A 243 -2.02 -5.60 16.13
CA ILE A 243 -1.41 -4.95 14.97
C ILE A 243 -0.35 -3.98 15.47
N TYR A 244 0.87 -4.13 15.00
CA TYR A 244 1.99 -3.31 15.38
C TYR A 244 2.31 -2.32 14.26
N ILE A 245 2.56 -1.06 14.63
CA ILE A 245 2.63 0.05 13.69
C ILE A 245 3.90 0.87 13.95
N VAL A 246 4.67 1.09 12.90
CA VAL A 246 5.82 2.02 12.85
C VAL A 246 5.47 3.16 11.92
N VAL A 247 5.62 4.40 12.42
CA VAL A 247 5.29 5.62 11.68
C VAL A 247 6.56 6.29 11.18
N LYS A 248 6.58 6.74 9.92
CA LYS A 248 7.70 7.42 9.24
C LYS A 248 9.04 6.68 9.34
N ARG A 249 9.00 5.34 9.35
CA ARG A 249 10.18 4.44 9.43
C ARG A 249 10.96 4.56 10.75
N ASP A 250 10.37 5.12 11.80
CA ASP A 250 10.99 5.14 13.13
C ASP A 250 10.79 3.79 13.82
N PHE A 251 11.55 2.78 13.41
CA PHE A 251 11.45 1.41 13.96
C PHE A 251 11.91 1.29 15.43
N GLU A 252 12.36 2.39 16.04
CA GLU A 252 12.56 2.46 17.49
C GLU A 252 11.26 2.76 18.23
N LYS A 253 10.24 3.28 17.54
CA LYS A 253 8.94 3.63 18.08
C LYS A 253 7.85 2.74 17.49
N ILE A 254 7.31 1.86 18.32
CA ILE A 254 6.25 0.92 17.92
C ILE A 254 4.99 1.18 18.72
N TRP A 255 3.89 1.37 18.01
CA TRP A 255 2.53 1.35 18.55
C TRP A 255 1.92 -0.03 18.36
N LYS A 256 1.02 -0.43 19.26
CA LYS A 256 0.23 -1.65 19.14
C LYS A 256 -1.25 -1.29 19.21
N VAL A 257 -2.01 -1.73 18.23
CA VAL A 257 -3.48 -1.77 18.25
C VAL A 257 -3.91 -3.17 18.68
N SER A 258 -4.79 -3.28 19.67
CA SER A 258 -5.42 -4.54 20.06
C SER A 258 -6.88 -4.53 19.61
N LEU A 259 -7.29 -5.50 18.79
CA LEU A 259 -8.70 -5.63 18.37
C LEU A 259 -9.59 -6.14 19.51
N GLU A 260 -9.06 -6.98 20.39
CA GLU A 260 -9.78 -7.51 21.54
C GLU A 260 -10.19 -6.35 22.46
N LYS A 261 -9.20 -5.53 22.86
CA LYS A 261 -9.38 -4.38 23.76
C LYS A 261 -9.91 -3.14 23.06
N GLU A 262 -9.75 -3.06 21.73
CA GLU A 262 -10.05 -1.89 20.89
C GLU A 262 -9.27 -0.66 21.37
N THR A 263 -7.99 -0.86 21.63
CA THR A 263 -7.08 0.16 22.16
C THR A 263 -5.87 0.29 21.25
N ILE A 264 -5.21 1.44 21.34
CA ILE A 264 -3.88 1.65 20.82
C ILE A 264 -2.97 2.12 21.95
N GLU A 265 -1.77 1.55 22.06
CA GLU A 265 -0.79 1.91 23.07
C GLU A 265 0.63 1.90 22.50
N PRO A 266 1.54 2.74 23.00
CA PRO A 266 2.95 2.64 22.65
C PRO A 266 3.59 1.48 23.42
N ILE A 267 4.31 0.61 22.70
CA ILE A 267 4.93 -0.59 23.29
C ILE A 267 6.47 -0.58 23.24
N LYS A 268 7.07 0.32 22.44
CA LYS A 268 8.53 0.47 22.32
C LYS A 268 8.88 1.91 22.00
N GLY A 269 9.89 2.48 22.67
CA GLY A 269 10.51 3.76 22.28
C GLY A 269 9.82 5.04 22.75
N PHE A 270 8.91 4.94 23.73
CA PHE A 270 8.19 6.08 24.30
C PHE A 270 8.45 6.19 25.80
N GLU A 271 8.56 7.42 26.30
CA GLU A 271 8.77 7.70 27.74
C GLU A 271 7.51 7.42 28.56
N ASN A 272 6.33 7.65 27.98
CA ASN A 272 5.03 7.39 28.59
C ASN A 272 4.29 6.32 27.80
N SER A 273 3.68 5.36 28.51
CA SER A 273 2.77 4.39 27.93
C SER A 273 1.36 4.63 28.43
N THR A 274 0.57 5.28 27.58
CA THR A 274 -0.86 5.49 27.82
C THR A 274 -1.64 4.71 26.79
N GLU A 275 -2.45 3.77 27.26
CA GLU A 275 -3.43 3.07 26.45
C GLU A 275 -4.57 4.03 26.09
N ILE A 276 -4.89 4.12 24.79
CA ILE A 276 -5.93 4.98 24.25
C ILE A 276 -7.04 4.09 23.68
N LYS A 277 -8.26 4.26 24.17
CA LYS A 277 -9.44 3.58 23.60
C LYS A 277 -9.75 4.14 22.20
N MET A 278 -9.90 3.27 21.22
CA MET A 278 -10.26 3.67 19.86
C MET A 278 -11.73 4.12 19.79
N SER A 279 -11.96 5.31 19.26
CA SER A 279 -13.30 5.85 19.03
C SER A 279 -13.91 5.31 17.72
N SER A 280 -15.22 5.48 17.53
CA SER A 280 -15.89 5.17 16.27
C SER A 280 -15.40 6.02 15.09
N ASN A 281 -14.77 7.16 15.35
CA ASN A 281 -14.19 8.02 14.31
C ASN A 281 -12.75 7.64 13.95
N GLY A 282 -12.21 6.62 14.62
CA GLY A 282 -10.81 6.22 14.49
C GLY A 282 -9.84 7.17 15.22
N ILE A 283 -8.56 7.01 14.88
CA ILE A 283 -7.42 7.80 15.37
C ILE A 283 -6.57 8.16 14.16
N LEU A 284 -6.13 9.42 14.05
CA LEU A 284 -5.18 9.83 13.02
C LEU A 284 -3.75 9.53 13.46
N LEU A 285 -2.89 9.11 12.52
CA LEU A 285 -1.47 8.91 12.83
C LEU A 285 -0.76 10.22 13.24
N SER A 286 -1.23 11.37 12.76
CA SER A 286 -0.73 12.67 13.22
C SER A 286 -1.03 12.95 14.70
N ASP A 287 -2.13 12.44 15.26
CA ASP A 287 -2.44 12.58 16.68
C ASP A 287 -1.47 11.77 17.56
N LEU A 288 -1.03 10.60 17.07
CA LEU A 288 -0.04 9.74 17.75
C LEU A 288 1.37 10.33 17.75
N THR A 289 1.74 10.99 16.65
CA THR A 289 3.09 11.57 16.51
C THR A 289 3.21 12.93 17.19
N SER A 290 2.14 13.73 17.23
CA SER A 290 2.13 15.03 17.91
C SER A 290 2.14 14.93 19.43
N THR A 291 1.43 13.97 20.03
CA THR A 291 1.42 13.74 21.49
C THR A 291 2.74 13.25 22.07
N SER A 292 3.67 12.76 21.24
CA SER A 292 5.04 12.46 21.68
C SER A 292 5.87 13.70 22.07
N SER A 293 5.31 14.92 21.86
CA SER A 293 5.94 16.19 22.21
C SER A 293 5.21 17.03 23.27
N ASN A 294 3.98 16.67 23.67
CA ASN A 294 3.24 17.34 24.75
C ASN A 294 2.16 16.41 25.34
N SER A 295 2.21 16.24 26.65
CA SER A 295 1.29 15.40 27.44
C SER A 295 -0.09 16.07 27.60
N GLU A 296 -0.94 16.02 26.59
CA GLU A 296 -2.38 16.24 26.76
C GLU A 296 -3.16 15.11 26.08
N SER A 297 -4.16 14.61 26.80
CA SER A 297 -5.01 13.48 26.45
C SER A 297 -5.61 13.59 25.06
N ILE A 298 -5.52 12.52 24.27
CA ILE A 298 -6.27 12.34 23.02
C ILE A 298 -7.75 12.26 23.38
N SER A 299 -8.41 13.41 23.50
CA SER A 299 -9.87 13.47 23.49
C SER A 299 -10.31 13.30 22.04
N ALA A 300 -11.19 12.33 21.80
CA ALA A 300 -11.71 11.97 20.50
C ALA A 300 -12.26 13.21 19.78
N LYS A 301 -11.48 13.77 18.86
CA LYS A 301 -11.96 14.83 17.98
C LYS A 301 -12.96 14.20 17.03
N THR A 302 -14.18 14.71 17.02
CA THR A 302 -15.23 14.29 16.09
C THR A 302 -14.86 14.79 14.69
N TYR A 303 -14.50 13.87 13.79
CA TYR A 303 -14.30 14.18 12.37
C TYR A 303 -15.65 14.13 11.68
N SER A 304 -16.18 15.28 11.28
CA SER A 304 -17.44 15.39 10.54
C SER A 304 -17.30 14.80 9.13
N GLU A 305 -18.28 14.00 8.70
CA GLU A 305 -18.52 13.69 7.30
C GLU A 305 -18.68 14.98 6.50
N VAL A 306 -17.88 15.18 5.45
CA VAL A 306 -18.00 16.33 4.54
C VAL A 306 -18.45 15.84 3.17
N LYS A 307 -19.57 16.40 2.73
CA LYS A 307 -20.20 16.18 1.43
C LYS A 307 -19.24 16.53 0.28
N SER A 308 -19.18 15.64 -0.71
CA SER A 308 -18.43 15.77 -1.97
C SER A 308 -18.59 17.15 -2.62
N ASN A 309 -17.47 17.81 -2.95
CA ASN A 309 -17.53 19.01 -3.78
C ASN A 309 -16.46 19.05 -4.90
N ASP A 310 -16.87 19.61 -6.04
CA ASP A 310 -16.38 19.53 -7.43
C ASP A 310 -14.98 20.14 -7.70
N SER A 311 -14.04 20.06 -6.76
CA SER A 311 -12.74 20.76 -6.78
C SER A 311 -11.68 20.13 -7.72
N ALA A 312 -11.86 18.87 -8.13
CA ALA A 312 -10.92 18.16 -9.01
C ALA A 312 -10.81 18.80 -10.40
N LYS A 313 -11.88 19.42 -10.91
CA LYS A 313 -11.87 20.04 -12.25
C LYS A 313 -10.93 21.23 -12.37
N THR A 314 -10.78 22.01 -11.30
CA THR A 314 -9.97 23.25 -11.32
C THR A 314 -8.47 22.94 -11.35
N PHE A 315 -8.03 21.81 -10.78
CA PHE A 315 -6.62 21.42 -10.73
C PHE A 315 -6.07 20.94 -12.08
N TYR A 316 -6.87 20.19 -12.85
CA TYR A 316 -6.48 19.70 -14.19
C TYR A 316 -6.40 20.83 -15.23
N TRP A 317 -7.19 21.90 -15.08
CA TRP A 317 -7.11 23.08 -15.95
C TRP A 317 -5.80 23.86 -15.79
N ILE A 318 -5.27 23.97 -14.56
CA ILE A 318 -4.04 24.71 -14.28
C ILE A 318 -2.80 23.98 -14.84
N LEU A 319 -2.76 22.64 -14.74
CA LEU A 319 -1.67 21.83 -15.30
C LEU A 319 -1.64 21.84 -16.84
N GLY A 320 -2.81 21.87 -17.49
CA GLY A 320 -2.91 21.95 -18.96
C GLY A 320 -2.33 23.24 -19.55
N ILE A 321 -2.54 24.38 -18.88
CA ILE A 321 -2.02 25.69 -19.34
C ILE A 321 -0.49 25.77 -19.15
N GLY A 322 0.02 25.22 -18.05
CA GLY A 322 1.47 25.17 -17.80
C GLY A 322 2.23 24.36 -18.85
N PHE A 323 1.68 23.22 -19.29
CA PHE A 323 2.32 22.35 -20.28
C PHE A 323 2.35 22.98 -21.68
N ALA A 324 1.30 23.69 -22.08
CA ALA A 324 1.23 24.38 -23.37
C ALA A 324 2.26 25.51 -23.51
N LEU A 325 2.55 26.24 -22.42
CA LEU A 325 3.55 27.32 -22.40
C LEU A 325 4.98 26.78 -22.57
N ILE A 326 5.29 25.65 -21.94
CA ILE A 326 6.62 25.02 -22.03
C ILE A 326 6.90 24.54 -23.45
N ILE A 327 5.93 23.89 -24.10
CA ILE A 327 6.05 23.44 -25.50
C ILE A 327 6.27 24.63 -26.44
N SER A 328 5.57 25.74 -26.20
CA SER A 328 5.68 26.96 -27.02
C SER A 328 7.09 27.56 -26.96
N ILE A 329 7.71 27.59 -25.78
CA ILE A 329 9.07 28.10 -25.57
C ILE A 329 10.10 27.20 -26.28
N ILE A 330 9.93 25.87 -26.19
CA ILE A 330 10.82 24.89 -26.85
C ILE A 330 10.76 25.05 -28.38
N ILE A 331 9.55 25.18 -28.95
CA ILE A 331 9.37 25.36 -30.40
C ILE A 331 10.01 26.67 -30.87
N ILE A 332 9.83 27.78 -30.13
CA ILE A 332 10.46 29.07 -30.46
C ILE A 332 11.99 28.97 -30.39
N GLY A 333 12.54 28.25 -29.41
CA GLY A 333 13.98 27.98 -29.30
C GLY A 333 14.53 27.22 -30.49
N ILE A 334 13.85 26.16 -30.93
CA ILE A 334 14.23 25.35 -32.10
C ILE A 334 14.17 26.19 -33.38
N LEU A 335 13.13 27.01 -33.55
CA LEU A 335 12.97 27.85 -34.75
C LEU A 335 14.02 28.97 -34.81
N LYS A 336 14.43 29.55 -33.67
CA LYS A 336 15.53 30.52 -33.63
C LYS A 336 16.88 29.90 -33.98
N ASN A 337 17.13 28.65 -33.56
CA ASN A 337 18.37 27.95 -33.84
C ASN A 337 18.49 27.47 -35.31
N LYS A 338 17.36 27.26 -36.01
CA LYS A 338 17.37 27.01 -37.46
C LYS A 338 17.74 28.25 -38.29
N LYS A 339 17.41 29.46 -37.81
CA LYS A 339 17.74 30.71 -38.52
C LYS A 339 19.21 31.12 -38.43
N SER A 340 19.96 30.67 -37.42
CA SER A 340 21.40 30.95 -37.29
C SER A 340 22.30 30.09 -38.20
N HIS A 341 21.75 29.03 -38.81
CA HIS A 341 22.45 28.16 -39.76
C HIS A 341 22.14 28.46 -41.24
N LEU A 342 21.37 29.53 -41.51
CA LEU A 342 21.00 29.99 -42.85
C LEU A 342 21.62 31.35 -43.21
N LYS A 343 22.75 31.70 -42.59
CA LYS A 343 23.56 32.87 -42.95
C LYS A 343 24.98 32.47 -43.29
#